data_AF-A0AAU7ZTB7-F1
#
_entry.id   AF-A0AAU7ZTB7-F1
#
_cell.length_a   1.000
_cell.length_b   1.000
_cell.length_c   1.000
_cell.angle_alpha   90.00
_cell.angle_beta   90.00
_cell.angle_gamma   90.00
#
_symmetry.space_group_name_H-M   'P 1'
#
loop_
_entity.id
_entity.type
_entity.pdbx_description
1 polymer ?
#
loop_
_entity_poly.entity_id
_entity_poly.type
_entity_poly.pdbx_seq_one_letter_code
_entity_poly.pdbx_strand_id
1 'polypeptide(L)'
;MPATFRRSVLLTLTLAFLGIASAFGEEQAAEQPDHPQLVKTTLADGIDRIAGQEPTSRIQYIRLALPGTLRLPTTGDSPAPSLSPTLIAQCTLRPNGKSYFELFANFGRATDLTFYPPWTRTSDSDLFPPPTEKVMMTMDFLGYTHVKPVRRQWEIPVQTPGQYRYNPPGSGSSNLEEIAYYLRYLLALPTLRLSLGNNSADFLTTPLLNEIRKEPLCRAASL
;
A
#
# COMPACT_ATOMS: atom_id res chain seq x y z
N MET A 1 30.93 -50.56 -32.39
CA MET A 1 29.94 -50.81 -33.47
C MET A 1 29.08 -49.56 -33.63
N PRO A 2 29.16 -48.85 -34.77
CA PRO A 2 28.39 -47.63 -35.00
C PRO A 2 27.12 -47.94 -35.82
N ALA A 3 26.02 -47.24 -35.56
CA ALA A 3 24.86 -47.22 -36.45
C ALA A 3 24.26 -45.82 -36.48
N THR A 4 24.65 -45.10 -37.51
CA THR A 4 24.03 -43.91 -38.10
C THR A 4 22.61 -44.24 -38.58
N PHE A 5 21.63 -43.37 -38.34
CA PHE A 5 20.50 -43.24 -39.26
C PHE A 5 19.99 -41.79 -39.35
N ARG A 6 20.15 -41.25 -40.56
CA ARG A 6 19.59 -39.99 -41.08
C ARG A 6 18.07 -40.12 -41.22
N ARG A 7 17.35 -39.00 -41.15
CA ARG A 7 16.46 -38.56 -42.26
C ARG A 7 15.93 -37.14 -42.06
N SER A 8 16.35 -36.28 -42.98
CA SER A 8 15.76 -35.00 -43.35
C SER A 8 14.44 -35.21 -44.12
N VAL A 9 13.45 -34.34 -43.90
CA VAL A 9 12.33 -34.02 -44.82
C VAL A 9 11.99 -32.54 -44.57
N LEU A 10 12.48 -31.60 -45.39
CA LEU A 10 11.84 -31.01 -46.59
C LEU A 10 10.43 -30.45 -46.28
N LEU A 11 10.31 -29.18 -45.88
CA LEU A 11 10.11 -27.99 -46.75
C LEU A 11 8.89 -28.12 -47.69
N THR A 12 7.76 -27.51 -47.32
CA THR A 12 6.74 -27.05 -48.29
C THR A 12 6.35 -25.62 -47.99
N LEU A 13 6.63 -24.81 -49.00
CA LEU A 13 6.39 -23.39 -49.19
C LEU A 13 4.96 -23.19 -49.70
N THR A 14 4.19 -22.27 -49.11
CA THR A 14 3.04 -21.65 -49.81
C THR A 14 3.03 -20.17 -49.49
N LEU A 15 3.64 -19.39 -50.40
CA LEU A 15 3.31 -18.00 -50.66
C LEU A 15 1.89 -17.93 -51.24
N ALA A 16 1.09 -16.98 -50.76
CA ALA A 16 0.36 -16.01 -51.58
C ALA A 16 -0.76 -15.40 -50.74
N PHE A 17 -0.66 -14.11 -50.41
CA PHE A 17 -1.69 -13.13 -50.73
C PHE A 17 -1.08 -11.73 -50.59
N LEU A 18 -0.65 -11.21 -51.73
CA LEU A 18 -0.44 -9.79 -51.95
C LEU A 18 -1.80 -9.13 -52.17
N GLY A 19 -2.02 -8.00 -51.51
CA GLY A 19 -3.04 -7.03 -51.91
C GLY A 19 -3.92 -6.58 -50.75
N ILE A 20 -3.68 -5.36 -50.26
CA ILE A 20 -4.64 -4.23 -50.34
C ILE A 20 -4.00 -2.99 -49.69
N ALA A 21 -3.98 -1.93 -50.50
CA ALA A 21 -4.08 -0.50 -50.18
C ALA A 21 -3.11 0.14 -49.18
N SER A 22 -2.24 0.97 -49.77
CA SER A 22 -1.90 2.31 -49.30
C SER A 22 -3.10 3.02 -48.67
N ALA A 23 -3.05 3.28 -47.37
CA ALA A 23 -3.95 4.20 -46.69
C ALA A 23 -3.23 4.77 -45.47
N PHE A 24 -2.96 6.07 -45.53
CA PHE A 24 -2.64 6.95 -44.42
C PHE A 24 -1.44 6.57 -43.55
N GLY A 25 -0.28 7.12 -43.91
CA GLY A 25 0.70 7.51 -42.91
C GLY A 25 0.12 8.68 -42.10
N GLU A 26 -0.74 8.36 -41.13
CA GLU A 26 -0.93 9.20 -39.97
C GLU A 26 0.41 9.16 -39.23
N GLU A 27 1.12 10.29 -39.29
CA GLU A 27 2.23 10.58 -38.40
C GLU A 27 1.64 10.58 -36.98
N GLN A 28 1.60 9.38 -36.38
CA GLN A 28 1.39 9.22 -34.95
C GLN A 28 2.52 9.99 -34.30
N ALA A 29 2.22 11.24 -33.96
CA ALA A 29 2.90 11.96 -32.90
C ALA A 29 2.99 10.97 -31.75
N ALA A 30 4.20 10.46 -31.54
CA ALA A 30 4.51 9.66 -30.38
C ALA A 30 4.22 10.57 -29.20
N GLU A 31 3.03 10.41 -28.62
CA GLU A 31 2.63 11.00 -27.36
C GLU A 31 3.61 10.42 -26.34
N GLN A 32 4.68 11.19 -26.14
CA GLN A 32 5.73 10.94 -25.19
C GLN A 32 5.03 10.65 -23.86
N PRO A 33 5.26 9.48 -23.22
CA PRO A 33 4.44 9.06 -22.10
C PRO A 33 4.51 10.13 -21.04
N ASP A 34 3.36 10.78 -20.88
CA ASP A 34 3.06 11.80 -19.91
C ASP A 34 3.64 11.31 -18.57
N HIS A 35 4.42 12.15 -17.89
CA HIS A 35 5.03 11.80 -16.61
C HIS A 35 3.99 11.07 -15.76
N PRO A 36 4.32 9.94 -15.11
CA PRO A 36 3.33 9.13 -14.39
C PRO A 36 2.58 10.02 -13.40
N GLN A 37 1.41 10.50 -13.80
CA GLN A 37 0.66 11.49 -13.06
C GLN A 37 0.14 10.80 -11.81
N LEU A 38 0.23 11.51 -10.68
CA LEU A 38 -0.44 11.09 -9.46
C LEU A 38 -1.94 11.08 -9.74
N VAL A 39 -2.55 9.90 -9.73
CA VAL A 39 -3.99 9.75 -9.93
C VAL A 39 -4.64 9.56 -8.56
N LYS A 40 -5.38 10.58 -8.12
CA LYS A 40 -6.28 10.47 -6.97
C LYS A 40 -7.70 10.22 -7.47
N THR A 41 -8.34 9.17 -6.94
CA THR A 41 -9.72 8.83 -7.23
C THR A 41 -10.41 8.42 -5.95
N THR A 42 -11.62 8.90 -5.69
CA THR A 42 -12.44 8.42 -4.59
C THR A 42 -13.26 7.23 -5.08
N LEU A 43 -13.06 6.08 -4.45
CA LEU A 43 -13.76 4.82 -4.73
C LEU A 43 -15.11 4.78 -4.01
N ALA A 44 -15.82 3.67 -4.19
CA ALA A 44 -16.99 3.36 -3.38
C ALA A 44 -16.67 3.42 -1.87
N ASP A 45 -17.69 3.68 -1.06
CA ASP A 45 -17.60 3.73 0.41
C ASP A 45 -16.64 4.80 0.96
N GLY A 46 -16.27 5.80 0.15
CA GLY A 46 -15.47 6.95 0.59
C GLY A 46 -13.98 6.65 0.76
N ILE A 47 -13.47 5.58 0.14
CA ILE A 47 -12.03 5.27 0.15
C ILE A 47 -11.32 6.14 -0.88
N ASP A 48 -10.30 6.88 -0.44
CA ASP A 48 -9.41 7.59 -1.35
C ASP A 48 -8.35 6.62 -1.88
N ARG A 49 -8.29 6.45 -3.21
CA ARG A 49 -7.25 5.71 -3.91
C ARG A 49 -6.26 6.67 -4.54
N ILE A 50 -4.99 6.52 -4.21
CA ILE A 50 -3.89 7.31 -4.79
C ILE A 50 -2.90 6.34 -5.41
N ALA A 51 -2.66 6.48 -6.70
CA ALA A 51 -1.76 5.61 -7.43
C ALA A 51 -0.75 6.42 -8.23
N GLY A 52 0.43 5.85 -8.42
CA GLY A 52 1.46 6.46 -9.25
C GLY A 52 2.74 5.66 -9.29
N GLN A 53 3.75 6.27 -9.90
CA GLN A 53 5.12 5.79 -9.87
C GLN A 53 6.02 6.92 -9.38
N GLU A 54 6.81 6.67 -8.33
CA GLU A 54 7.73 7.69 -7.84
C GLU A 54 8.87 7.87 -8.85
N PRO A 55 9.14 9.10 -9.30
CA PRO A 55 9.99 9.36 -10.46
C PRO A 55 11.45 8.92 -10.27
N THR A 56 11.96 8.98 -9.04
CA THR A 56 13.39 8.74 -8.74
C THR A 56 13.69 7.26 -8.56
N SER A 57 13.00 6.60 -7.64
CA SER A 57 13.14 5.20 -7.27
C SER A 57 12.38 4.25 -8.21
N ARG A 58 11.52 4.78 -9.08
CA ARG A 58 10.66 4.03 -10.01
C ARG A 58 9.72 3.04 -9.31
N ILE A 59 9.50 3.20 -8.00
CA ILE A 59 8.56 2.39 -7.23
C ILE A 59 7.15 2.72 -7.68
N GLN A 60 6.42 1.70 -8.14
CA GLN A 60 4.99 1.83 -8.35
C GLN A 60 4.28 1.67 -7.01
N TYR A 61 3.25 2.47 -6.77
CA TYR A 61 2.54 2.46 -5.51
C TYR A 61 1.05 2.66 -5.70
N ILE A 62 0.28 2.10 -4.77
CA ILE A 62 -1.12 2.43 -4.50
C ILE A 62 -1.26 2.65 -2.99
N ARG A 63 -1.98 3.70 -2.61
CA ARG A 63 -2.43 3.98 -1.24
C ARG A 63 -3.95 4.01 -1.24
N LEU A 64 -4.55 3.16 -0.41
CA LEU A 64 -5.99 3.12 -0.14
C LEU A 64 -6.22 3.72 1.25
N ALA A 65 -6.87 4.86 1.31
CA ALA A 65 -7.10 5.63 2.53
C ALA A 65 -8.57 5.53 2.95
N LEU A 66 -8.80 4.88 4.09
CA LEU A 66 -10.10 4.71 4.73
C LEU A 66 -10.27 5.74 5.86
N PRO A 67 -11.25 6.65 5.79
CA PRO A 67 -11.58 7.52 6.92
C PRO A 67 -12.14 6.72 8.09
N GLY A 68 -11.78 7.13 9.31
CA GLY A 68 -12.28 6.57 10.56
C GLY A 68 -13.03 7.60 11.39
N THR A 69 -13.47 7.17 12.57
CA THR A 69 -14.12 8.04 13.56
C THR A 69 -13.22 8.18 14.78
N LEU A 70 -12.83 9.41 15.10
CA LEU A 70 -12.07 9.69 16.31
C LEU A 70 -13.00 9.59 17.53
N ARG A 71 -12.55 8.89 18.57
CA ARG A 71 -13.19 8.88 19.88
C ARG A 71 -12.38 9.76 20.82
N LEU A 72 -12.97 10.90 21.17
CA LEU A 72 -12.44 11.79 22.18
C LEU A 72 -12.91 11.33 23.56
N PRO A 73 -12.07 11.44 24.60
CA PRO A 73 -12.54 11.30 25.96
C PRO A 73 -13.63 12.36 26.21
N THR A 74 -14.77 11.93 26.74
CA THR A 74 -15.99 12.70 26.98
C THR A 74 -15.80 13.79 28.04
N THR A 75 -14.94 14.76 27.76
CA THR A 75 -14.62 15.88 28.64
C THR A 75 -14.89 17.17 27.88
N GLY A 76 -16.11 17.68 28.07
CA GLY A 76 -16.58 19.06 27.88
C GLY A 76 -16.19 19.82 26.61
N ASP A 77 -17.19 20.09 25.76
CA ASP A 77 -17.33 21.25 24.85
C ASP A 77 -16.07 21.76 24.12
N SER A 78 -15.17 20.87 23.74
CA SER A 78 -14.11 21.21 22.79
C SER A 78 -14.63 21.02 21.37
N PRO A 79 -14.50 22.01 20.46
CA PRO A 79 -14.96 21.86 19.08
C PRO A 79 -14.30 20.62 18.47
N ALA A 80 -15.11 19.76 17.84
CA ALA A 80 -14.64 18.51 17.25
C ALA A 80 -13.39 18.80 16.39
N PRO A 81 -12.29 18.06 16.55
CA PRO A 81 -11.13 18.21 15.68
C PRO A 81 -11.60 18.06 14.23
N SER A 82 -11.30 19.05 13.41
CA SER A 82 -11.80 19.14 12.03
C SER A 82 -11.28 18.05 11.09
N LEU A 83 -10.37 17.20 11.57
CA LEU A 83 -9.66 16.22 10.77
C LEU A 83 -10.01 14.80 11.22
N SER A 84 -10.52 14.01 10.26
CA SER A 84 -10.87 12.61 10.48
C SER A 84 -9.61 11.73 10.52
N PRO A 85 -9.51 10.77 11.45
CA PRO A 85 -8.43 9.80 11.44
C PRO A 85 -8.49 8.97 10.15
N THR A 86 -7.36 8.45 9.71
CA THR A 86 -7.29 7.65 8.47
C THR A 86 -6.46 6.40 8.68
N LEU A 87 -6.93 5.29 8.13
CA LEU A 87 -6.20 4.05 8.00
C LEU A 87 -5.79 3.89 6.54
N ILE A 88 -4.50 3.71 6.28
CA ILE A 88 -3.95 3.72 4.92
C ILE A 88 -3.26 2.38 4.65
N ALA A 89 -3.78 1.63 3.68
CA ALA A 89 -3.10 0.47 3.12
C ALA A 89 -2.21 0.91 1.95
N GLN A 90 -0.91 0.74 2.09
CA GLN A 90 0.08 1.05 1.06
C GLN A 90 0.62 -0.23 0.44
N CYS A 91 0.49 -0.34 -0.87
CA CYS A 91 0.99 -1.44 -1.66
C CYS A 91 2.04 -0.89 -2.64
N THR A 92 3.23 -1.46 -2.64
CA THR A 92 4.31 -1.01 -3.53
C THR A 92 4.89 -2.16 -4.33
N LEU A 93 5.34 -1.86 -5.54
CA LEU A 93 6.12 -2.75 -6.39
C LEU A 93 7.46 -2.07 -6.70
N ARG A 94 8.54 -2.63 -6.19
CA ARG A 94 9.90 -2.12 -6.43
C ARG A 94 10.40 -2.56 -7.81
N PRO A 95 11.41 -1.86 -8.38
CA PRO A 95 12.00 -2.23 -9.67
C PRO A 95 12.59 -3.64 -9.73
N ASN A 96 12.95 -4.22 -8.58
CA ASN A 96 13.41 -5.61 -8.47
C ASN A 96 12.26 -6.65 -8.50
N GLY A 97 11.03 -6.24 -8.76
CA GLY A 97 9.84 -7.08 -8.79
C GLY A 97 9.28 -7.48 -7.42
N LYS A 98 9.86 -7.01 -6.31
CA LYS A 98 9.36 -7.31 -4.97
C LYS A 98 8.19 -6.40 -4.60
N SER A 99 7.09 -7.01 -4.21
CA SER A 99 5.92 -6.32 -3.66
C SER A 99 6.00 -6.20 -2.14
N TYR A 100 5.54 -5.07 -1.61
CA TYR A 100 5.42 -4.84 -0.17
C TYR A 100 4.03 -4.32 0.16
N PHE A 101 3.58 -4.67 1.36
CA PHE A 101 2.35 -4.16 1.95
C PHE A 101 2.69 -3.52 3.30
N GLU A 102 2.26 -2.28 3.48
CA GLU A 102 2.48 -1.50 4.69
C GLU A 102 1.14 -0.90 5.13
N LEU A 103 0.94 -0.79 6.44
CA LEU A 103 -0.24 -0.16 7.02
C LEU A 103 0.18 1.07 7.81
N PHE A 104 -0.47 2.19 7.51
CA PHE A 104 -0.29 3.44 8.21
C PHE A 104 -1.59 3.85 8.90
N ALA A 105 -1.47 4.57 10.00
CA ALA A 105 -2.58 5.19 10.68
C ALA A 105 -2.24 6.65 11.01
N ASN A 106 -3.24 7.52 10.94
CA ASN A 106 -3.17 8.86 11.53
C ASN A 106 -4.42 9.11 12.39
N PHE A 107 -4.25 9.93 13.42
CA PHE A 107 -5.34 10.33 14.33
C PHE A 107 -5.83 11.76 14.03
N GLY A 108 -5.91 12.14 12.75
CA GLY A 108 -6.32 13.48 12.31
C GLY A 108 -5.21 14.53 12.39
N ARG A 109 -3.94 14.13 12.57
CA ARG A 109 -2.79 15.05 12.61
C ARG A 109 -2.13 15.29 11.26
N ALA A 110 -2.35 14.39 10.30
CA ALA A 110 -1.74 14.43 8.98
C ALA A 110 -2.84 14.29 7.92
N THR A 111 -2.93 15.26 7.02
CA THR A 111 -3.83 15.24 5.84
C THR A 111 -3.11 14.81 4.57
N ASP A 112 -1.79 14.78 4.62
CA ASP A 112 -0.97 14.41 3.50
C ASP A 112 -1.05 12.90 3.26
N LEU A 113 -1.53 12.51 2.08
CA LEU A 113 -1.64 11.13 1.63
C LEU A 113 -0.60 10.79 0.56
N THR A 114 0.36 11.68 0.32
CA THR A 114 1.43 11.51 -0.66
C THR A 114 2.25 10.26 -0.34
N PHE A 115 2.70 9.59 -1.40
CA PHE A 115 3.64 8.49 -1.28
C PHE A 115 5.05 9.03 -1.07
N TYR A 116 5.70 8.56 -0.01
CA TYR A 116 7.12 8.82 0.25
C TYR A 116 7.90 7.52 0.04
N PRO A 117 8.94 7.52 -0.83
CA PRO A 117 9.76 6.35 -1.02
C PRO A 117 10.56 6.04 0.26
N PRO A 118 11.01 4.78 0.44
CA PRO A 118 11.85 4.41 1.58
C PRO A 118 13.01 5.37 1.75
N TRP A 119 13.34 5.69 3.01
CA TRP A 119 14.42 6.62 3.31
C TRP A 119 15.72 6.21 2.62
N THR A 120 16.36 7.17 1.98
CA THR A 120 17.68 7.05 1.38
C THR A 120 18.63 8.01 2.06
N ARG A 121 19.88 7.58 2.22
CA ARG A 121 20.95 8.42 2.75
C ARG A 121 21.13 9.65 1.86
N THR A 122 21.11 10.84 2.45
CA THR A 122 21.30 12.12 1.74
C THR A 122 22.70 12.70 1.96
N SER A 123 23.34 12.36 3.08
CA SER A 123 24.69 12.82 3.43
C SER A 123 25.50 11.71 4.11
N ASP A 124 26.84 11.81 4.10
CA ASP A 124 27.71 10.85 4.80
C ASP A 124 27.52 10.86 6.33
N SER A 125 27.03 11.98 6.87
CA SER A 125 26.68 12.12 8.29
C SER A 125 25.37 11.42 8.68
N ASP A 126 24.55 11.00 7.71
CA ASP A 126 23.27 10.37 8.02
C ASP A 126 23.50 8.95 8.54
N LEU A 127 23.10 8.67 9.78
CA LEU A 127 23.18 7.33 10.35
C LEU A 127 22.18 6.39 9.68
N PHE A 128 22.60 5.15 9.40
CA PHE A 128 21.72 4.08 8.96
C PHE A 128 21.61 2.99 10.05
N PRO A 129 20.39 2.54 10.40
CA PRO A 129 19.10 3.04 9.93
C PRO A 129 18.82 4.47 10.44
N PRO A 130 17.97 5.24 9.75
CA PRO A 130 17.57 6.56 10.23
C PRO A 130 16.92 6.41 11.61
N PRO A 131 17.17 7.34 12.56
CA PRO A 131 16.52 7.31 13.86
C PRO A 131 15.02 7.53 13.68
N THR A 132 14.23 6.51 13.98
CA THR A 132 12.77 6.58 14.00
C THR A 132 12.27 6.44 15.43
N GLU A 133 11.35 7.29 15.85
CA GLU A 133 10.66 7.12 17.12
C GLU A 133 9.67 5.95 17.04
N LYS A 134 9.62 5.12 18.08
CA LYS A 134 8.74 3.95 18.16
C LYS A 134 7.71 4.18 19.26
N VAL A 135 6.45 3.91 18.93
CA VAL A 135 5.32 4.06 19.84
C VAL A 135 4.58 2.74 19.99
N MET A 136 3.94 2.54 21.14
CA MET A 136 3.06 1.39 21.36
C MET A 136 1.62 1.80 21.06
N MET A 137 1.00 1.12 20.11
CA MET A 137 -0.42 1.27 19.80
C MET A 137 -1.17 0.00 20.18
N THR A 138 -2.40 0.17 20.68
CA THR A 138 -3.29 -0.96 20.95
C THR A 138 -4.24 -1.15 19.78
N MET A 139 -4.35 -2.37 19.29
CA MET A 139 -5.25 -2.81 18.22
C MET A 139 -6.36 -3.66 18.85
N ASP A 140 -7.60 -3.19 18.73
CA ASP A 140 -8.80 -3.90 19.19
C ASP A 140 -9.65 -4.28 17.99
N PHE A 141 -10.06 -5.54 17.90
CA PHE A 141 -10.90 -6.05 16.81
C PHE A 141 -12.33 -6.20 17.34
N LEU A 142 -13.17 -5.19 17.10
CA LEU A 142 -14.50 -5.13 17.72
C LEU A 142 -15.46 -6.14 17.08
N GLY A 143 -16.34 -6.72 17.89
CA GLY A 143 -17.28 -7.77 17.48
C GLY A 143 -16.84 -9.19 17.86
N TYR A 144 -15.64 -9.36 18.43
CA TYR A 144 -15.18 -10.65 18.95
C TYR A 144 -14.92 -10.58 20.45
N THR A 145 -15.85 -11.10 21.24
CA THR A 145 -15.89 -10.97 22.71
C THR A 145 -14.72 -11.64 23.45
N HIS A 146 -13.95 -12.50 22.79
CA HIS A 146 -12.87 -13.28 23.42
C HIS A 146 -11.44 -12.86 23.03
N VAL A 147 -11.26 -11.90 22.12
CA VAL A 147 -9.91 -11.48 21.71
C VAL A 147 -9.40 -10.42 22.67
N LYS A 148 -8.29 -10.72 23.34
CA LYS A 148 -7.56 -9.74 24.12
C LYS A 148 -7.03 -8.63 23.19
N PRO A 149 -7.11 -7.35 23.61
CA PRO A 149 -6.43 -6.25 22.94
C PRO A 149 -4.99 -6.59 22.56
N VAL A 150 -4.62 -6.33 21.31
CA VAL A 150 -3.30 -6.66 20.79
C VAL A 150 -2.43 -5.40 20.79
N ARG A 151 -1.39 -5.36 21.63
CA ARG A 151 -0.44 -4.25 21.65
C ARG A 151 0.67 -4.49 20.65
N ARG A 152 0.89 -3.54 19.74
CA ARG A 152 1.94 -3.62 18.72
C ARG A 152 2.75 -2.34 18.68
N GLN A 153 4.02 -2.49 18.32
CA GLN A 153 4.90 -1.38 18.09
C GLN A 153 4.64 -0.81 16.70
N TRP A 154 4.57 0.50 16.64
CA TRP A 154 4.49 1.30 15.41
C TRP A 154 5.66 2.27 15.43
N GLU A 155 6.04 2.77 14.27
CA GLU A 155 7.11 3.74 14.13
C GLU A 155 6.60 5.01 13.46
N ILE A 156 7.21 6.14 13.80
CA ILE A 156 6.96 7.43 13.18
C ILE A 156 7.97 7.59 12.04
N PRO A 157 7.55 7.51 10.76
CA PRO A 157 8.45 7.69 9.63
C PRO A 157 9.01 9.12 9.64
N VAL A 158 10.31 9.25 9.37
CA VAL A 158 11.01 10.56 9.34
C VAL A 158 10.36 11.54 8.36
N GLN A 159 9.79 11.03 7.27
CA GLN A 159 9.28 11.83 6.14
C GLN A 159 7.89 12.42 6.38
N THR A 160 7.11 11.91 7.35
CA THR A 160 5.71 12.31 7.50
C THR A 160 5.30 12.32 8.97
N PRO A 161 5.47 13.46 9.67
CA PRO A 161 5.04 13.58 11.06
C PRO A 161 3.52 13.34 11.16
N GLY A 162 3.10 12.59 12.18
CA GLY A 162 1.69 12.32 12.44
C GLY A 162 1.09 11.13 11.68
N GLN A 163 1.86 10.46 10.83
CA GLN A 163 1.57 9.09 10.39
C GLN A 163 2.36 8.08 11.23
N TYR A 164 1.70 7.00 11.62
CA TYR A 164 2.29 5.87 12.30
C TYR A 164 2.31 4.71 11.32
N ARG A 165 3.48 4.11 11.07
CA ARG A 165 3.63 2.90 10.27
C ARG A 165 3.69 1.69 11.18
N TYR A 166 2.99 0.61 10.84
CA TYR A 166 3.14 -0.65 11.55
C TYR A 166 4.60 -1.13 11.44
N ASN A 167 5.27 -1.40 12.56
CA ASN A 167 6.66 -1.85 12.55
C ASN A 167 6.73 -3.37 12.33
N PRO A 168 7.11 -3.89 11.15
CA PRO A 168 7.12 -5.33 10.88
C PRO A 168 8.09 -6.09 11.83
N PRO A 169 7.94 -7.41 12.01
CA PRO A 169 8.82 -8.21 12.84
C PRO A 169 10.30 -8.13 12.37
N GLY A 170 11.23 -8.06 13.32
CA GLY A 170 12.66 -7.98 13.00
C GLY A 170 13.52 -7.53 14.18
N SER A 171 14.83 -7.39 13.97
CA SER A 171 15.79 -7.01 15.03
C SER A 171 15.51 -5.67 15.70
N GLY A 172 14.75 -4.79 15.03
CA GLY A 172 14.32 -3.50 15.55
C GLY A 172 12.86 -3.44 16.01
N SER A 173 12.13 -4.56 16.04
CA SER A 173 10.70 -4.58 16.35
C SER A 173 10.38 -5.62 17.41
N SER A 174 9.54 -5.26 18.38
CA SER A 174 8.96 -6.23 19.33
C SER A 174 7.74 -6.96 18.77
N ASN A 175 7.31 -6.63 17.55
CA ASN A 175 6.20 -7.33 16.91
C ASN A 175 6.67 -8.72 16.45
N LEU A 176 5.75 -9.69 16.57
CA LEU A 176 5.99 -11.08 16.19
C LEU A 176 5.34 -11.45 14.86
N GLU A 177 4.41 -10.63 14.37
CA GLU A 177 3.58 -10.94 13.22
C GLU A 177 3.66 -9.81 12.19
N GLU A 178 3.55 -10.17 10.92
CA GLU A 178 3.36 -9.20 9.84
C GLU A 178 1.95 -8.62 9.88
N ILE A 179 1.74 -7.43 9.30
CA ILE A 179 0.41 -6.83 9.29
C ILE A 179 -0.63 -7.67 8.53
N ALA A 180 -0.20 -8.42 7.50
CA ALA A 180 -1.05 -9.33 6.73
C ALA A 180 -1.75 -10.39 7.61
N TYR A 181 -1.12 -10.78 8.73
CA TYR A 181 -1.73 -11.68 9.71
C TYR A 181 -3.02 -11.08 10.28
N TYR A 182 -3.00 -9.79 10.66
CA TYR A 182 -4.15 -9.09 11.24
C TYR A 182 -5.25 -8.79 10.23
N LEU A 183 -4.93 -8.61 8.96
CA LEU A 183 -5.93 -8.39 7.92
C LEU A 183 -6.90 -9.58 7.82
N ARG A 184 -6.42 -10.81 8.03
CA ARG A 184 -7.26 -12.01 8.05
C ARG A 184 -8.26 -12.01 9.20
N TYR A 185 -7.90 -11.47 10.36
CA TYR A 185 -8.84 -11.28 11.47
C TYR A 185 -9.93 -10.27 11.13
N LEU A 186 -9.57 -9.20 10.42
CA LEU A 186 -10.51 -8.17 9.97
C LEU A 186 -11.49 -8.64 8.89
N LEU A 187 -11.27 -9.82 8.29
CA LEU A 187 -12.27 -10.45 7.44
C LEU A 187 -13.47 -10.97 8.24
N ALA A 188 -13.24 -11.41 9.48
CA ALA A 188 -14.29 -11.88 10.37
C ALA A 188 -14.89 -10.73 11.21
N LEU A 189 -14.15 -9.63 11.37
CA LEU A 189 -14.48 -8.53 12.28
C LEU A 189 -14.44 -7.20 11.54
N PRO A 190 -15.60 -6.54 11.35
CA PRO A 190 -15.70 -5.41 10.44
C PRO A 190 -15.11 -4.11 10.99
N THR A 191 -14.63 -4.10 12.24
CA THR A 191 -14.17 -2.87 12.89
C THR A 191 -12.82 -3.06 13.59
N LEU A 192 -11.83 -2.30 13.13
CA LEU A 192 -10.56 -2.11 13.81
C LEU A 192 -10.62 -0.85 14.66
N ARG A 193 -10.26 -0.95 15.93
CA ARG A 193 -9.97 0.20 16.78
C ARG A 193 -8.47 0.29 17.02
N LEU A 194 -7.91 1.47 16.81
CA LEU A 194 -6.54 1.80 17.16
C LEU A 194 -6.53 2.82 18.30
N SER A 195 -5.68 2.59 19.30
CA SER A 195 -5.54 3.50 20.44
C SER A 195 -4.07 3.89 20.65
N LEU A 196 -3.83 5.20 20.84
CA LEU A 196 -2.53 5.79 21.13
C LEU A 196 -2.68 6.86 22.23
N GLY A 197 -2.13 6.58 23.41
CA GLY A 197 -2.34 7.43 24.59
C GLY A 197 -3.83 7.55 24.92
N ASN A 198 -4.35 8.78 24.97
CA ASN A 198 -5.76 9.06 25.25
C ASN A 198 -6.63 9.13 23.98
N ASN A 199 -6.04 8.98 22.80
CA ASN A 199 -6.76 9.01 21.53
C ASN A 199 -7.11 7.60 21.10
N SER A 200 -8.33 7.40 20.61
CA SER A 200 -8.70 6.17 19.92
C SER A 200 -9.47 6.50 18.65
N ALA A 201 -9.35 5.65 17.63
CA ALA A 201 -10.04 5.78 16.36
C ALA A 201 -10.60 4.43 15.93
N ASP A 202 -11.85 4.44 15.46
CA ASP A 202 -12.54 3.28 14.94
C ASP A 202 -12.57 3.34 13.40
N PHE A 203 -12.32 2.20 12.75
CA PHE A 203 -12.28 2.05 11.31
C PHE A 203 -13.17 0.88 10.89
N LEU A 204 -14.16 1.15 10.03
CA LEU A 204 -14.99 0.10 9.43
C LEU A 204 -14.22 -0.50 8.24
N THR A 205 -13.56 -1.63 8.45
CA THR A 205 -12.51 -2.12 7.55
C THR A 205 -13.02 -2.90 6.34
N THR A 206 -14.27 -3.36 6.33
CA THR A 206 -14.80 -4.18 5.23
C THR A 206 -14.62 -3.54 3.84
N PRO A 207 -14.93 -2.25 3.62
CA PRO A 207 -14.69 -1.61 2.32
C PRO A 207 -13.21 -1.62 1.94
N LEU A 208 -12.32 -1.31 2.89
CA LEU A 208 -10.88 -1.27 2.65
C LEU A 208 -10.34 -2.64 2.22
N LEU A 209 -10.76 -3.70 2.91
CA LEU A 209 -10.34 -5.08 2.59
C LEU A 209 -10.85 -5.52 1.21
N ASN A 210 -12.05 -5.09 0.82
CA ASN A 210 -12.59 -5.36 -0.51
C ASN A 210 -11.77 -4.69 -1.60
N GLU A 211 -11.37 -3.44 -1.41
CA GLU A 211 -10.52 -2.74 -2.38
C GLU A 211 -9.10 -3.34 -2.42
N ILE A 212 -8.51 -3.71 -1.27
CA ILE A 212 -7.20 -4.38 -1.24
C ILE A 212 -7.19 -5.65 -2.11
N ARG A 213 -8.27 -6.44 -2.11
CA ARG A 213 -8.38 -7.65 -2.95
C ARG A 213 -8.47 -7.37 -4.45
N LYS A 214 -9.06 -6.23 -4.81
CA LYS A 214 -9.22 -5.82 -6.21
C LYS A 214 -7.93 -5.24 -6.78
N GLU A 215 -7.07 -4.66 -5.93
CA GLU A 215 -5.84 -3.99 -6.36
C GLU A 215 -4.69 -4.98 -6.66
N PRO A 216 -4.21 -5.06 -7.92
CA PRO A 216 -3.18 -6.03 -8.29
C PRO A 216 -1.83 -5.83 -7.58
N LEU A 217 -1.47 -4.59 -7.21
CA LEU A 217 -0.23 -4.31 -6.47
C LEU A 217 -0.30 -4.78 -5.02
N CYS A 218 -1.50 -5.01 -4.48
CA CYS A 218 -1.71 -5.39 -3.09
C CYS A 218 -1.62 -6.90 -2.84
N ARG A 219 -1.11 -7.69 -3.79
CA ARG A 219 -0.92 -9.14 -3.62
C ARG A 219 -0.14 -9.53 -2.36
N ALA A 220 0.81 -8.70 -1.93
CA ALA A 220 1.57 -8.92 -0.70
C ALA A 220 0.71 -8.92 0.57
N ALA A 221 -0.50 -8.32 0.54
CA ALA A 221 -1.46 -8.38 1.63
C ALA A 221 -1.97 -9.80 1.93
N SER A 222 -1.85 -10.73 0.96
CA SER A 222 -2.21 -12.15 1.11
C SER A 222 -3.66 -12.36 1.59
N LEU A 223 -4.61 -11.64 0.97
CA LEU A 223 -6.05 -11.59 1.27
C LEU A 223 -6.93 -12.19 0.16
#